data_AF-A0A7K5CWN5-F1
#
_entry.id   AF-A0A7K5CWN5-F1
#
_cell.length_a   1.000
_cell.length_b   1.000
_cell.length_c   1.000
_cell.angle_alpha   90.00
_cell.angle_beta   90.00
_cell.angle_gamma   90.00
#
_symmetry.space_group_name_H-M   'P 1'
#
loop_
_entity.id
_entity.type
_entity.pdbx_description
1 polymer ?
#
loop_
_entity_poly.entity_id
_entity_poly.type
_entity_poly.pdbx_seq_one_letter_code
_entity_poly.pdbx_strand_id
1 'polypeptide(L)'
;GPTADAKGTDGNTQTEETALLNHCAQQPPEPIAGSSIPGRTWRQIFACPPQGLLAQTVTNVAVVVLVWAVVWSITGAECLPGGNLFGILFLYFFAVIGGKTFGFIKIRTLPPLPALLGMLLAGFLIRNIPFISDFVQINLRWSAALRNIALSIILTRAGLGLDPKALKKLKAVCLRLAFGPCFSETCTAAVLAYFLLHLPWQWGFILGFVVGAVSPAVVVPSMLILQAGGYGVEKGVPTLLMAAGSIDDILAITGFNTCLGMAFSSGSTLYNVLRGVLEVAVGIAAGGILGMFIRYFPSHDQASLAWKRSYFALGLSMFAVFGSIYFGFPGSGGLCTLVLAFVAGVGWSDEKRDVEKIVAVAWNIFQPFLFGLIGAEVSVTSLRPETVGLCVAILGIALVVRIITTFLMVSFAGFNFKEKVFVSLAWMPKATVQAAIGSLALDTARRHQDEQLEKYGMDVLTVAFLAILITAPVGALVIGLAGPRLLQKAPTNIKQDEEGAEDGEEAEACQPS
;
A
#
# COMPACT_ATOMS: atom_id res chain seq x y z
N GLY A 1 -56.42 -12.80 39.63
CA GLY A 1 -55.24 -13.66 39.85
C GLY A 1 -55.45 -15.00 39.17
N PRO A 2 -54.41 -15.84 39.02
CA PRO A 2 -52.98 -15.58 39.29
C PRO A 2 -52.00 -16.00 38.16
N THR A 3 -50.75 -15.52 38.25
CA THR A 3 -49.42 -16.20 38.00
C THR A 3 -49.07 -16.78 36.62
N ALA A 4 -47.83 -16.76 36.08
CA ALA A 4 -46.50 -16.30 36.54
C ALA A 4 -45.45 -16.37 35.39
N ASP A 5 -44.43 -15.50 35.50
CA ASP A 5 -42.98 -15.61 35.24
C ASP A 5 -42.35 -16.22 33.97
N ALA A 6 -41.53 -15.40 33.30
CA ALA A 6 -40.09 -15.64 33.14
C ALA A 6 -39.32 -14.32 32.87
N LYS A 7 -38.16 -14.18 33.52
CA LYS A 7 -37.32 -12.98 33.72
C LYS A 7 -35.91 -13.21 33.14
N GLY A 8 -35.28 -12.13 32.65
CA GLY A 8 -33.83 -12.00 32.36
C GLY A 8 -33.47 -12.21 30.88
N THR A 9 -32.63 -11.42 30.20
CA THR A 9 -31.52 -10.56 30.66
C THR A 9 -31.12 -9.68 29.47
N ASP A 10 -31.33 -8.36 29.51
CA ASP A 10 -30.77 -7.42 28.52
C ASP A 10 -30.27 -6.19 29.26
N GLY A 11 -28.95 -6.15 29.45
CA GLY A 11 -28.30 -5.09 30.19
C GLY A 11 -26.87 -5.46 30.56
N ASN A 12 -25.99 -5.63 29.56
CA ASN A 12 -24.55 -5.35 29.75
C ASN A 12 -23.70 -5.24 28.46
N THR A 13 -24.26 -5.35 27.26
CA THR A 13 -23.44 -5.44 26.03
C THR A 13 -22.95 -4.09 25.49
N GLN A 14 -23.47 -2.96 25.98
CA GLN A 14 -23.02 -1.62 25.54
C GLN A 14 -21.84 -1.06 26.36
N THR A 15 -21.57 -1.59 27.56
CA THR A 15 -20.51 -1.06 28.44
C THR A 15 -19.13 -1.64 28.13
N GLU A 16 -19.03 -2.83 27.50
CA GLU A 16 -17.75 -3.45 27.12
C GLU A 16 -17.18 -2.93 25.78
N GLU A 17 -18.03 -2.52 24.83
CA GLU A 17 -17.55 -1.94 23.56
C GLU A 17 -16.97 -0.53 23.73
N THR A 18 -17.45 0.24 24.71
CA THR A 18 -16.89 1.57 25.02
C THR A 18 -15.56 1.49 25.76
N ALA A 19 -15.31 0.41 26.53
CA ALA A 19 -14.05 0.19 27.21
C ALA A 19 -12.92 -0.26 26.26
N LEU A 20 -13.24 -1.04 25.21
CA LEU A 20 -12.26 -1.49 24.22
C LEU A 20 -11.85 -0.40 23.22
N LEU A 21 -12.72 0.58 22.95
CA LEU A 21 -12.42 1.68 22.04
C LEU A 21 -11.49 2.74 22.63
N ASN A 22 -11.49 2.94 23.95
CA ASN A 22 -10.58 3.86 24.62
C ASN A 22 -9.13 3.33 24.72
N HIS A 23 -8.94 2.00 24.66
CA HIS A 23 -7.60 1.41 24.78
C HIS A 23 -6.74 1.51 23.50
N CYS A 24 -7.35 1.84 22.35
CA CYS A 24 -6.64 2.03 21.08
C CYS A 24 -6.22 3.49 20.80
N ALA A 25 -6.65 4.44 21.63
CA ALA A 25 -6.40 5.87 21.43
C ALA A 25 -5.33 6.47 22.38
N GLN A 26 -4.82 5.72 23.36
CA GLN A 26 -3.78 6.22 24.27
C GLN A 26 -2.39 5.71 23.87
N GLN A 27 -1.52 6.65 23.50
CA GLN A 27 -0.08 6.49 23.73
C GLN A 27 0.14 6.21 25.24
N PRO A 28 1.14 5.41 25.62
CA PRO A 28 1.45 5.20 27.05
C PRO A 28 1.69 6.57 27.70
N PRO A 29 1.20 6.81 28.92
CA PRO A 29 1.31 8.12 29.56
C PRO A 29 2.78 8.53 29.68
N GLU A 30 3.10 9.75 29.27
CA GLU A 30 4.36 10.40 29.63
C GLU A 30 4.44 10.41 31.17
N PRO A 31 5.55 9.96 31.78
CA PRO A 31 5.70 10.06 33.21
C PRO A 31 5.84 11.54 33.59
N ILE A 32 4.86 12.03 34.34
CA ILE A 32 4.89 13.32 35.03
C ILE A 32 6.21 13.41 35.80
N ALA A 33 6.98 14.46 35.51
CA ALA A 33 8.19 14.78 36.24
C ALA A 33 7.84 15.09 37.71
N GLY A 34 8.36 14.30 38.65
CA GLY A 34 8.32 14.65 40.07
C GLY A 34 8.22 13.47 41.05
N SER A 35 9.29 12.67 41.16
CA SER A 35 9.86 12.26 42.46
C SER A 35 11.09 11.38 42.23
N SER A 36 12.09 11.61 43.07
CA SER A 36 13.45 11.08 42.99
C SER A 36 13.60 9.66 43.56
N ILE A 37 14.27 8.76 42.81
CA ILE A 37 15.10 7.59 43.26
C ILE A 37 14.31 6.33 43.76
N PRO A 38 14.78 5.05 43.66
CA PRO A 38 16.00 4.45 43.08
C PRO A 38 15.78 3.28 42.07
N GLY A 39 16.80 2.99 41.26
CA GLY A 39 17.20 1.67 40.73
C GLY A 39 16.14 0.66 40.28
N ARG A 40 15.86 0.62 38.96
CA ARG A 40 15.24 -0.56 38.30
C ARG A 40 16.04 -1.82 38.65
N THR A 41 15.48 -2.65 39.51
CA THR A 41 16.13 -3.85 40.02
C THR A 41 16.08 -4.97 38.99
N TRP A 42 17.25 -5.59 38.75
CA TRP A 42 17.48 -6.79 37.93
C TRP A 42 16.50 -7.96 38.17
N ARG A 43 15.71 -7.93 39.25
CA ARG A 43 14.72 -8.96 39.62
C ARG A 43 13.50 -9.04 38.70
N GLN A 44 13.11 -7.97 38.01
CA GLN A 44 11.98 -8.03 37.06
C GLN A 44 12.33 -8.73 35.74
N ILE A 45 13.62 -8.81 35.38
CA ILE A 45 14.09 -9.54 34.18
C ILE A 45 14.00 -11.07 34.40
N PHE A 46 14.04 -11.52 35.66
CA PHE A 46 14.00 -12.92 36.08
C PHE A 46 12.67 -13.35 36.73
N ALA A 47 11.59 -12.58 36.56
CA ALA A 47 10.27 -13.04 36.96
C ALA A 47 9.81 -14.17 36.04
N CYS A 48 9.17 -15.22 36.59
CA CYS A 48 8.48 -16.25 35.83
C CYS A 48 6.97 -16.02 35.93
N PRO A 49 6.24 -15.80 34.82
CA PRO A 49 6.72 -15.71 33.44
C PRO A 49 7.53 -14.40 33.19
N PRO A 50 8.52 -14.43 32.27
CA PRO A 50 9.26 -13.23 31.89
C PRO A 50 8.27 -12.18 31.41
N GLN A 51 8.42 -10.96 31.90
CA GLN A 51 7.58 -9.84 31.50
C GLN A 51 8.42 -8.80 30.74
N GLY A 52 7.80 -8.18 29.74
CA GLY A 52 8.43 -7.13 28.93
C GLY A 52 9.20 -7.66 27.71
N LEU A 53 10.29 -6.96 27.39
CA LEU A 53 10.98 -7.06 26.09
C LEU A 53 11.60 -8.46 25.83
N LEU A 54 12.06 -9.11 26.89
CA LEU A 54 12.69 -10.44 26.81
C LEU A 54 11.65 -11.51 26.42
N ALA A 55 10.47 -11.48 27.04
CA ALA A 55 9.37 -12.38 26.71
C ALA A 55 8.89 -12.18 25.27
N GLN A 56 8.74 -10.93 24.83
CA GLN A 56 8.33 -10.62 23.47
C GLN A 56 9.35 -11.13 22.43
N THR A 57 10.65 -10.99 22.69
CA THR A 57 11.71 -11.53 21.83
C THR A 57 11.66 -13.05 21.78
N VAL A 58 11.54 -13.72 22.93
CA VAL A 58 11.43 -15.18 23.02
C VAL A 58 10.21 -15.68 22.26
N THR A 59 9.04 -15.06 22.43
CA THR A 59 7.82 -15.40 21.68
C THR A 59 8.03 -15.25 20.18
N ASN A 60 8.61 -14.14 19.72
CA ASN A 60 8.87 -13.93 18.29
C ASN A 60 9.82 -14.99 17.73
N VAL A 61 10.92 -15.30 18.42
CA VAL A 61 11.87 -16.34 18.01
C VAL A 61 11.20 -17.70 17.98
N ALA A 62 10.40 -18.05 19.01
CA ALA A 62 9.67 -19.31 19.06
C ALA A 62 8.69 -19.44 17.88
N VAL A 63 7.98 -18.37 17.52
CA VAL A 63 7.08 -18.36 16.35
C VAL A 63 7.86 -18.58 15.05
N VAL A 64 9.00 -17.92 14.87
CA VAL A 64 9.87 -18.10 13.68
C VAL A 64 10.33 -19.54 13.56
N VAL A 65 10.85 -20.10 14.66
CA VAL A 65 11.34 -21.48 14.72
C VAL A 65 10.21 -22.47 14.47
N LEU A 66 9.02 -22.24 15.04
CA LEU A 66 7.86 -23.11 14.85
C LEU A 66 7.40 -23.11 13.38
N VAL A 67 7.26 -21.94 12.76
CA VAL A 67 6.88 -21.84 11.35
C VAL A 67 7.91 -22.54 10.47
N TRP A 68 9.20 -22.31 10.70
CA TRP A 68 10.26 -22.99 9.96
C TRP A 68 10.22 -24.50 10.15
N ALA A 69 10.10 -24.98 11.40
CA ALA A 69 10.04 -26.41 11.72
C ALA A 69 8.84 -27.11 11.06
N VAL A 70 7.67 -26.46 11.04
CA VAL A 70 6.48 -26.99 10.37
C VAL A 70 6.70 -27.09 8.86
N VAL A 71 7.18 -26.03 8.20
CA VAL A 71 7.42 -26.07 6.74
C VAL A 71 8.51 -27.08 6.39
N TRP A 72 9.57 -27.16 7.20
CA TRP A 72 10.64 -28.14 7.04
C TRP A 72 10.14 -29.57 7.19
N SER A 73 9.26 -29.83 8.17
CA SER A 73 8.67 -31.17 8.37
C SER A 73 7.85 -31.66 7.17
N ILE A 74 7.27 -30.75 6.38
CA ILE A 74 6.47 -31.07 5.20
C ILE A 74 7.33 -31.19 3.93
N THR A 75 8.32 -30.31 3.76
CA THR A 75 9.00 -30.12 2.47
C THR A 75 10.45 -30.62 2.43
N GLY A 76 11.00 -31.02 3.58
CA GLY A 76 12.31 -31.66 3.70
C GLY A 76 13.43 -30.80 3.10
N ALA A 77 13.95 -31.23 1.94
CA ALA A 77 15.12 -30.63 1.30
C ALA A 77 14.89 -29.21 0.76
N GLU A 78 13.65 -28.83 0.41
CA GLU A 78 13.33 -27.49 -0.11
C GLU A 78 13.46 -26.37 0.96
N CYS A 79 13.48 -26.75 2.25
CA CYS A 79 13.68 -25.85 3.38
C CYS A 79 15.13 -25.78 3.90
N LEU A 80 16.04 -26.54 3.29
CA LEU A 80 17.48 -26.45 3.57
C LEU A 80 18.10 -25.25 2.82
N PRO A 81 19.28 -24.77 3.25
CA PRO A 81 20.01 -23.70 2.55
C PRO A 81 20.22 -24.06 1.07
N GLY A 82 19.91 -23.13 0.17
CA GLY A 82 19.88 -23.36 -1.28
C GLY A 82 18.50 -23.77 -1.84
N GLY A 83 17.55 -24.16 -0.99
CA GLY A 83 16.17 -24.45 -1.40
C GLY A 83 15.32 -23.19 -1.58
N ASN A 84 14.29 -23.27 -2.44
CA ASN A 84 13.44 -22.13 -2.76
C ASN A 84 12.60 -21.65 -1.56
N LEU A 85 12.06 -22.60 -0.78
CA LEU A 85 11.23 -22.26 0.39
C LEU A 85 12.08 -21.67 1.53
N PHE A 86 13.31 -22.15 1.70
CA PHE A 86 14.27 -21.53 2.60
C PHE A 86 14.48 -20.06 2.23
N GLY A 87 14.74 -19.77 0.95
CA GLY A 87 14.96 -18.40 0.49
C GLY A 87 13.77 -17.48 0.73
N ILE A 88 12.54 -17.94 0.46
CA ILE A 88 11.30 -17.17 0.68
C ILE A 88 11.07 -16.88 2.17
N LEU A 89 11.22 -17.89 3.04
CA LEU A 89 11.04 -17.72 4.49
C LEU A 89 12.13 -16.81 5.09
N PHE A 90 13.38 -17.03 4.70
CA PHE A 90 14.51 -16.21 5.16
C PHE A 90 14.30 -14.74 4.78
N LEU A 91 13.92 -14.48 3.52
CA LEU A 91 13.59 -13.15 3.06
C LEU A 91 12.44 -12.54 3.84
N TYR A 92 11.36 -13.28 4.08
CA TYR A 92 10.20 -12.79 4.84
C TYR A 92 10.61 -12.33 6.24
N PHE A 93 11.31 -13.19 7.01
CA PHE A 93 11.71 -12.84 8.36
C PHE A 93 12.69 -11.67 8.40
N PHE A 94 13.67 -11.66 7.50
CA PHE A 94 14.63 -10.56 7.42
C PHE A 94 13.96 -9.23 7.02
N ALA A 95 12.99 -9.28 6.10
CA ALA A 95 12.19 -8.12 5.73
C ALA A 95 11.32 -7.61 6.90
N VAL A 96 10.67 -8.50 7.65
CA VAL A 96 9.91 -8.13 8.85
C VAL A 96 10.81 -7.47 9.90
N ILE A 97 12.00 -8.03 10.14
CA ILE A 97 12.99 -7.46 11.06
C ILE A 97 13.45 -6.10 10.56
N GLY A 98 13.80 -5.96 9.27
CA GLY A 98 14.19 -4.70 8.65
C GLY A 98 13.11 -3.63 8.80
N GLY A 99 11.85 -3.99 8.50
CA GLY A 99 10.71 -3.09 8.65
C GLY A 99 10.44 -2.65 10.09
N LYS A 100 10.50 -3.57 11.06
CA LYS A 100 10.37 -3.23 12.48
C LYS A 100 11.52 -2.34 12.94
N THR A 101 12.75 -2.67 12.58
CA THR A 101 13.96 -1.91 12.95
C THR A 101 13.83 -0.46 12.48
N PHE A 102 13.49 -0.24 11.20
CA PHE A 102 13.27 1.11 10.67
C PHE A 102 12.06 1.82 11.29
N GLY A 103 11.00 1.08 11.63
CA GLY A 103 9.85 1.64 12.35
C GLY A 103 10.17 2.09 13.79
N PHE A 104 11.16 1.47 14.44
CA PHE A 104 11.64 1.88 15.78
C PHE A 104 12.58 3.09 15.74
N ILE A 105 13.21 3.38 14.59
CA ILE A 105 14.05 4.57 14.41
C ILE A 105 13.14 5.80 14.34
N LYS A 106 12.78 6.33 15.52
CA LYS A 106 12.08 7.60 15.68
C LYS A 106 13.11 8.70 15.87
N ILE A 107 13.29 9.51 14.83
CA ILE A 107 14.09 10.74 14.94
C ILE A 107 13.15 11.81 15.53
N ARG A 108 13.56 12.47 16.63
CA ARG A 108 12.73 13.40 17.45
C ARG A 108 12.00 14.48 16.62
N THR A 109 12.51 14.84 15.45
CA THR A 109 11.99 15.89 14.55
C THR A 109 11.39 15.39 13.24
N LEU A 110 11.46 14.08 12.92
CA LEU A 110 10.94 13.51 11.66
C LEU A 110 9.85 12.47 11.97
N PRO A 111 8.79 12.34 11.14
CA PRO A 111 7.88 11.21 11.22
C PRO A 111 8.65 9.88 11.10
N PRO A 112 8.10 8.79 11.67
CA PRO A 112 8.76 7.49 11.65
C PRO A 112 9.12 7.10 10.22
N LEU A 113 10.35 6.61 10.04
CA LEU A 113 10.80 6.13 8.74
C LEU A 113 9.84 5.03 8.24
N PRO A 114 9.50 5.00 6.95
CA PRO A 114 8.59 4.00 6.43
C PRO A 114 9.14 2.60 6.63
N ALA A 115 8.38 1.73 7.29
CA ALA A 115 8.76 0.32 7.47
C ALA A 115 9.03 -0.40 6.12
N LEU A 116 8.38 0.07 5.05
CA LEU A 116 8.59 -0.39 3.66
C LEU A 116 10.06 -0.28 3.22
N LEU A 117 10.76 0.79 3.64
CA LEU A 117 12.17 1.01 3.31
C LEU A 117 13.06 -0.05 3.98
N GLY A 118 12.80 -0.34 5.26
CA GLY A 118 13.54 -1.37 5.98
C GLY A 118 13.33 -2.76 5.37
N MET A 119 12.11 -3.07 4.93
CA MET A 119 11.80 -4.33 4.21
C MET A 119 12.55 -4.44 2.88
N LEU A 120 12.60 -3.35 2.10
CA LEU A 120 13.31 -3.31 0.82
C LEU A 120 14.83 -3.41 0.98
N LEU A 121 15.41 -2.68 1.94
CA LEU A 121 16.84 -2.74 2.23
C LEU A 121 17.25 -4.13 2.72
N ALA A 122 16.40 -4.79 3.51
CA ALA A 122 16.64 -6.17 3.93
C ALA A 122 16.79 -7.11 2.73
N GLY A 123 15.88 -7.04 1.74
CA GLY A 123 15.99 -7.80 0.50
C GLY A 123 17.25 -7.45 -0.30
N PHE A 124 17.56 -6.15 -0.40
CA PHE A 124 18.77 -5.68 -1.09
C PHE A 124 20.05 -6.21 -0.46
N LEU A 125 20.15 -6.25 0.87
CA LEU A 125 21.30 -6.81 1.58
C LEU A 125 21.44 -8.31 1.33
N ILE A 126 20.33 -9.06 1.31
CA ILE A 126 20.33 -10.50 1.02
C ILE A 126 20.96 -10.78 -0.35
N ARG A 127 20.60 -9.99 -1.37
CA ARG A 127 21.11 -10.17 -2.73
C ARG A 127 22.57 -9.77 -2.91
N ASN A 128 23.03 -8.76 -2.17
CA ASN A 128 24.33 -8.14 -2.40
C ASN A 128 25.45 -8.65 -1.48
N ILE A 129 25.13 -9.43 -0.44
CA ILE A 129 26.12 -10.10 0.40
C ILE A 129 26.37 -11.50 -0.19
N PRO A 130 27.55 -11.78 -0.78
CA PRO A 130 27.80 -13.01 -1.54
C PRO A 130 27.50 -14.29 -0.74
N PHE A 131 27.98 -14.34 0.50
CA PHE A 131 27.75 -15.47 1.40
C PHE A 131 26.26 -15.75 1.62
N ILE A 132 25.42 -14.72 1.71
CA ILE A 132 23.97 -14.89 1.95
C ILE A 132 23.25 -15.23 0.64
N SER A 133 23.63 -14.59 -0.48
CA SER A 133 23.00 -14.82 -1.78
C SER A 133 23.21 -16.25 -2.29
N ASP A 134 24.31 -16.92 -1.93
CA ASP A 134 24.54 -18.32 -2.31
C ASP A 134 23.59 -19.28 -1.59
N PHE A 135 23.20 -18.97 -0.36
CA PHE A 135 22.23 -19.77 0.42
C PHE A 135 20.77 -19.40 0.13
N VAL A 136 20.50 -18.18 -0.33
CA VAL A 136 19.14 -17.65 -0.54
C VAL A 136 18.84 -17.57 -2.04
N GLN A 137 18.35 -18.69 -2.57
CA GLN A 137 17.87 -18.76 -3.95
C GLN A 137 16.35 -18.71 -3.97
N ILE A 138 15.79 -17.71 -4.66
CA ILE A 138 14.34 -17.56 -4.81
C ILE A 138 14.00 -17.72 -6.28
N ASN A 139 13.10 -18.66 -6.58
CA ASN A 139 12.63 -18.89 -7.93
C ASN A 139 11.79 -17.69 -8.41
N LEU A 140 12.08 -17.20 -9.62
CA LEU A 140 11.39 -16.08 -10.25
C LEU A 140 9.86 -16.26 -10.31
N ARG A 141 9.36 -17.49 -10.54
CA ARG A 141 7.92 -17.76 -10.60
C ARG A 141 7.24 -17.53 -9.25
N TRP A 142 7.85 -17.99 -8.17
CA TRP A 142 7.34 -17.79 -6.81
C TRP A 142 7.44 -16.33 -6.37
N SER A 143 8.54 -15.65 -6.71
CA SER A 143 8.69 -14.20 -6.50
C SER A 143 7.55 -13.43 -7.17
N ALA A 144 7.31 -13.67 -8.46
CA ALA A 144 6.24 -13.02 -9.21
C ALA A 144 4.85 -13.31 -8.62
N ALA A 145 4.56 -14.56 -8.22
CA ALA A 145 3.29 -14.92 -7.60
C ALA A 145 3.06 -14.18 -6.28
N LEU A 146 4.04 -14.14 -5.38
CA LEU A 146 3.92 -13.45 -4.09
C LEU A 146 3.74 -11.94 -4.25
N ARG A 147 4.44 -11.32 -5.20
CA ARG A 147 4.26 -9.90 -5.52
C ARG A 147 2.85 -9.61 -6.04
N ASN A 148 2.31 -10.45 -6.92
CA ASN A 148 0.96 -10.30 -7.46
C ASN A 148 -0.14 -10.49 -6.40
N ILE A 149 0.06 -11.41 -5.44
CA ILE A 149 -0.84 -11.55 -4.28
C ILE A 149 -0.83 -10.26 -3.45
N ALA A 150 0.35 -9.75 -3.10
CA ALA A 150 0.46 -8.52 -2.33
C ALA A 150 -0.16 -7.32 -3.07
N LEU A 151 0.06 -7.20 -4.38
CA LEU A 151 -0.55 -6.19 -5.24
C LEU A 151 -2.07 -6.27 -5.24
N SER A 152 -2.64 -7.47 -5.34
CA SER A 152 -4.09 -7.68 -5.22
C SER A 152 -4.61 -7.16 -3.88
N ILE A 153 -3.95 -7.50 -2.76
CA ILE A 153 -4.42 -7.14 -1.42
C ILE A 153 -4.40 -5.62 -1.20
N ILE A 154 -3.34 -4.92 -1.64
CA ILE A 154 -3.26 -3.46 -1.47
C ILE A 154 -4.28 -2.72 -2.34
N LEU A 155 -4.56 -3.21 -3.55
CA LEU A 155 -5.58 -2.62 -4.42
C LEU A 155 -6.99 -2.84 -3.87
N THR A 156 -7.27 -4.02 -3.30
CA THR A 156 -8.53 -4.26 -2.56
C THR A 156 -8.66 -3.27 -1.40
N ARG A 157 -7.59 -3.06 -0.61
CA ARG A 157 -7.58 -2.10 0.50
C ARG A 157 -7.85 -0.67 0.01
N ALA A 158 -7.21 -0.27 -1.08
CA ALA A 158 -7.38 1.05 -1.68
C ALA A 158 -8.82 1.27 -2.15
N GLY A 159 -9.41 0.29 -2.85
CA GLY A 159 -10.79 0.36 -3.35
C GLY A 159 -11.83 0.46 -2.23
N LEU A 160 -11.62 -0.28 -1.13
CA LEU A 160 -12.45 -0.14 0.06
C LEU A 160 -12.34 1.27 0.65
N GLY A 161 -11.14 1.82 0.81
CA GLY A 161 -10.93 3.14 1.43
C GLY A 161 -11.52 4.36 0.70
N LEU A 162 -12.06 4.20 -0.51
CA LEU A 162 -12.64 5.31 -1.30
C LEU A 162 -14.01 5.76 -0.77
N ASP A 163 -14.25 7.07 -0.74
CA ASP A 163 -15.55 7.69 -0.48
C ASP A 163 -16.29 8.03 -1.79
N PRO A 164 -17.46 7.41 -2.07
CA PRO A 164 -18.23 7.67 -3.28
C PRO A 164 -18.73 9.12 -3.40
N LYS A 165 -19.04 9.80 -2.28
CA LYS A 165 -19.57 11.18 -2.31
C LYS A 165 -18.47 12.15 -2.74
N ALA A 166 -17.29 12.05 -2.12
CA ALA A 166 -16.12 12.84 -2.49
C ALA A 166 -15.68 12.57 -3.94
N LEU A 167 -15.67 11.31 -4.38
CA LEU A 167 -15.29 10.96 -5.75
C LEU A 167 -16.28 11.52 -6.79
N LYS A 168 -17.59 11.47 -6.53
CA LYS A 168 -18.60 12.06 -7.42
C LYS A 168 -18.43 13.57 -7.56
N LYS A 169 -18.11 14.25 -6.45
CA LYS A 169 -17.83 15.70 -6.42
C LYS A 169 -16.57 16.06 -7.20
N LEU A 170 -15.52 15.24 -7.13
CA LEU A 170 -14.19 15.55 -7.67
C LEU A 170 -13.84 14.78 -8.96
N LYS A 171 -14.78 14.08 -9.59
CA LYS A 171 -14.53 13.19 -10.74
C LYS A 171 -13.68 13.81 -11.87
N ALA A 172 -13.94 15.07 -12.22
CA ALA A 172 -13.22 15.76 -13.28
C ALA A 172 -11.79 16.14 -12.85
N VAL A 173 -11.60 16.47 -11.57
CA VAL A 173 -10.27 16.74 -11.00
C VAL A 173 -9.48 15.43 -10.89
N CYS A 174 -10.14 14.35 -10.46
CA CYS A 174 -9.58 13.02 -10.35
C CYS A 174 -9.02 12.54 -11.70
N LEU A 175 -9.79 12.69 -12.78
CA LEU A 175 -9.33 12.32 -14.12
C LEU A 175 -8.15 13.18 -14.59
N ARG A 176 -8.21 14.51 -14.41
CA ARG A 176 -7.09 15.41 -14.77
C ARG A 176 -5.82 15.08 -13.99
N LEU A 177 -5.95 14.78 -12.70
CA LEU A 177 -4.86 14.42 -11.80
C LEU A 177 -4.26 13.03 -12.10
N ALA A 178 -5.07 12.08 -12.58
CA ALA A 178 -4.59 10.76 -12.97
C ALA A 178 -3.85 10.79 -14.31
N PHE A 179 -4.40 11.50 -15.31
CA PHE A 179 -3.84 11.50 -16.67
C PHE A 179 -2.70 12.51 -16.84
N GLY A 180 -2.90 13.76 -16.43
CA GLY A 180 -1.99 14.87 -16.76
C GLY A 180 -0.56 14.65 -16.25
N PRO A 181 -0.35 14.47 -14.93
CA PRO A 181 0.97 14.21 -14.35
C PRO A 181 1.61 12.94 -14.90
N CYS A 182 0.87 11.83 -14.97
CA CYS A 182 1.35 10.54 -15.48
C CYS A 182 1.92 10.66 -16.90
N PHE A 183 1.16 11.22 -17.84
CA PHE A 183 1.62 11.40 -19.22
C PHE A 183 2.78 12.40 -19.30
N SER A 184 2.72 13.52 -18.58
CA SER A 184 3.79 14.52 -18.61
C SER A 184 5.11 13.97 -18.09
N GLU A 185 5.08 13.18 -17.00
CA GLU A 185 6.25 12.55 -16.43
C GLU A 185 6.76 11.43 -17.34
N THR A 186 5.86 10.60 -17.87
CA THR A 186 6.20 9.52 -18.80
C THR A 186 6.89 10.06 -20.05
N CYS A 187 6.34 11.09 -20.69
CA CYS A 187 6.94 11.70 -21.88
C CYS A 187 8.31 12.33 -21.55
N THR A 188 8.42 13.02 -20.40
CA THR A 188 9.68 13.62 -19.95
C THR A 188 10.75 12.54 -19.74
N ALA A 189 10.42 11.49 -18.99
CA ALA A 189 11.32 10.38 -18.72
C ALA A 189 11.71 9.63 -20.01
N ALA A 190 10.79 9.45 -20.95
CA ALA A 190 11.07 8.81 -22.24
C ALA A 190 12.05 9.63 -23.10
N VAL A 191 11.83 10.94 -23.19
CA VAL A 191 12.73 11.85 -23.91
C VAL A 191 14.12 11.85 -23.27
N LEU A 192 14.20 11.95 -21.94
CA LEU A 192 15.48 11.93 -21.24
C LEU A 192 16.17 10.57 -21.35
N ALA A 193 15.45 9.46 -21.31
CA ALA A 193 15.99 8.12 -21.50
C ALA A 193 16.57 7.94 -22.91
N TYR A 194 15.92 8.50 -23.93
CA TYR A 194 16.44 8.50 -25.30
C TYR A 194 17.76 9.27 -25.41
N PHE A 195 17.85 10.46 -24.83
CA PHE A 195 19.04 11.31 -24.95
C PHE A 195 20.19 10.93 -24.00
N LEU A 196 19.89 10.49 -22.78
CA LEU A 196 20.90 10.24 -21.73
C LEU A 196 21.34 8.78 -21.67
N LEU A 197 20.42 7.82 -21.87
CA LEU A 197 20.71 6.39 -21.82
C LEU A 197 20.81 5.75 -23.21
N HIS A 198 20.59 6.54 -24.28
CA HIS A 198 20.55 6.06 -25.66
C HIS A 198 19.55 4.90 -25.88
N LEU A 199 18.47 4.86 -25.09
CA LEU A 199 17.41 3.87 -25.26
C LEU A 199 16.55 4.22 -26.49
N PRO A 200 16.11 3.23 -27.29
CA PRO A 200 15.14 3.49 -28.37
C PRO A 200 13.80 3.95 -27.78
N TRP A 201 12.99 4.66 -28.57
CA TRP A 201 11.74 5.28 -28.11
C TRP A 201 10.81 4.32 -27.39
N GLN A 202 10.66 3.08 -27.87
CA GLN A 202 9.82 2.06 -27.23
C GLN A 202 10.28 1.78 -25.80
N TRP A 203 11.59 1.59 -25.60
CA TRP A 203 12.18 1.37 -24.29
C TRP A 203 12.19 2.63 -23.42
N GLY A 204 12.34 3.81 -24.02
CA GLY A 204 12.14 5.08 -23.34
C GLY A 204 10.73 5.23 -22.77
N PHE A 205 9.69 4.88 -23.53
CA PHE A 205 8.30 4.88 -23.04
C PHE A 205 8.02 3.76 -22.04
N ILE A 206 8.61 2.58 -22.19
CA ILE A 206 8.56 1.51 -21.16
C ILE A 206 9.08 2.06 -19.83
N LEU A 207 10.28 2.67 -19.84
CA LEU A 207 10.88 3.30 -18.67
C LEU A 207 9.99 4.44 -18.14
N GLY A 208 9.47 5.28 -19.04
CA GLY A 208 8.62 6.41 -18.70
C GLY A 208 7.34 5.98 -17.99
N PHE A 209 6.65 4.92 -18.45
CA PHE A 209 5.45 4.39 -17.78
C PHE A 209 5.78 3.69 -16.46
N VAL A 210 6.93 3.02 -16.34
CA VAL A 210 7.39 2.49 -15.04
C VAL A 210 7.58 3.62 -14.04
N VAL A 211 8.25 4.70 -14.44
CA VAL A 211 8.50 5.85 -13.58
C VAL A 211 7.22 6.65 -13.36
N GLY A 212 6.35 6.83 -14.35
CA GLY A 212 5.17 7.68 -14.28
C GLY A 212 4.10 7.27 -13.26
N ALA A 213 4.14 6.03 -12.77
CA ALA A 213 3.19 5.51 -11.79
C ALA A 213 3.45 6.02 -10.36
N VAL A 214 2.39 6.43 -9.66
CA VAL A 214 2.44 6.65 -8.20
C VAL A 214 2.46 5.32 -7.45
N SER A 215 2.78 5.32 -6.16
CA SER A 215 2.60 4.12 -5.32
C SER A 215 1.49 4.23 -4.30
N PRO A 216 0.43 3.40 -4.43
CA PRO A 216 -0.57 3.22 -3.40
C PRO A 216 -0.01 2.77 -2.05
N ALA A 217 1.03 1.92 -2.00
CA ALA A 217 1.52 1.44 -0.69
C ALA A 217 2.13 2.53 0.19
N VAL A 218 2.57 3.65 -0.39
CA VAL A 218 3.07 4.80 0.38
C VAL A 218 1.95 5.81 0.58
N VAL A 219 1.20 6.11 -0.49
CA VAL A 219 0.16 7.14 -0.48
C VAL A 219 -1.06 6.69 0.33
N VAL A 220 -1.62 5.49 0.08
CA VAL A 220 -2.87 5.03 0.69
C VAL A 220 -2.78 4.94 2.21
N PRO A 221 -1.79 4.28 2.85
CA PRO A 221 -1.72 4.25 4.30
C PRO A 221 -1.59 5.66 4.90
N SER A 222 -0.80 6.53 4.28
CA SER A 222 -0.63 7.91 4.74
C SER A 222 -1.91 8.73 4.60
N MET A 223 -2.66 8.56 3.51
CA MET A 223 -3.95 9.21 3.29
C MET A 223 -5.02 8.70 4.26
N LEU A 224 -5.06 7.39 4.54
CA LEU A 224 -5.98 6.82 5.54
C LEU A 224 -5.68 7.35 6.95
N ILE A 225 -4.41 7.52 7.32
CA ILE A 225 -4.03 8.13 8.60
C ILE A 225 -4.49 9.59 8.67
N LEU A 226 -4.26 10.37 7.61
CA LEU A 226 -4.71 11.76 7.55
C LEU A 226 -6.24 11.88 7.60
N GLN A 227 -6.94 10.99 6.90
CA GLN A 227 -8.40 10.91 6.88
C GLN A 227 -8.96 10.53 8.25
N ALA A 228 -8.36 9.56 8.94
CA ALA A 228 -8.72 9.21 10.32
C ALA A 228 -8.47 10.37 11.30
N GLY A 229 -7.44 11.19 11.05
CA GLY A 229 -7.16 12.42 11.80
C GLY A 229 -8.03 13.63 11.43
N GLY A 230 -8.96 13.48 10.46
CA GLY A 230 -9.85 14.55 10.00
C GLY A 230 -9.19 15.59 9.08
N TYR A 231 -7.99 15.33 8.55
CA TYR A 231 -7.26 16.28 7.70
C TYR A 231 -7.70 16.17 6.22
N GLY A 232 -8.14 17.28 5.63
CA GLY A 232 -8.49 17.38 4.20
C GLY A 232 -9.74 16.61 3.79
N VAL A 233 -10.51 16.10 4.77
CA VAL A 233 -11.70 15.27 4.55
C VAL A 233 -12.86 16.07 3.96
N GLU A 234 -13.09 17.31 4.42
CA GLU A 234 -14.17 18.17 3.92
C GLU A 234 -14.09 18.43 2.40
N LYS A 235 -12.87 18.64 1.91
CA LYS A 235 -12.60 18.83 0.49
C LYS A 235 -12.28 17.53 -0.25
N GLY A 236 -12.26 16.39 0.43
CA GLY A 236 -12.03 15.07 -0.16
C GLY A 236 -10.62 14.87 -0.71
N VAL A 237 -9.60 15.55 -0.17
CA VAL A 237 -8.21 15.46 -0.66
C VAL A 237 -7.65 14.04 -0.54
N PRO A 238 -7.75 13.35 0.62
CA PRO A 238 -7.30 11.96 0.74
C PRO A 238 -7.99 11.03 -0.26
N THR A 239 -9.32 11.13 -0.40
CA THR A 239 -10.08 10.33 -1.36
C THR A 239 -9.69 10.59 -2.81
N LEU A 240 -9.49 11.86 -3.19
CA LEU A 240 -9.03 12.25 -4.51
C LEU A 240 -7.67 11.63 -4.82
N LEU A 241 -6.73 11.71 -3.88
CA LEU A 241 -5.39 11.17 -4.02
C LEU A 241 -5.41 9.63 -4.11
N MET A 242 -6.21 8.94 -3.30
CA MET A 242 -6.33 7.49 -3.40
C MET A 242 -6.94 7.05 -4.74
N ALA A 243 -8.04 7.68 -5.16
CA ALA A 243 -8.75 7.33 -6.39
C ALA A 243 -7.93 7.66 -7.65
N ALA A 244 -7.39 8.87 -7.74
CA ALA A 244 -6.61 9.28 -8.91
C ALA A 244 -5.30 8.48 -9.00
N GLY A 245 -4.73 8.04 -7.88
CA GLY A 245 -3.50 7.26 -7.84
C GLY A 245 -3.75 5.86 -8.38
N SER A 246 -4.89 5.25 -8.06
CA SER A 246 -5.24 3.95 -8.65
C SER A 246 -5.52 4.04 -10.16
N ILE A 247 -6.15 5.12 -10.64
CA ILE A 247 -6.33 5.33 -12.09
C ILE A 247 -4.98 5.57 -12.78
N ASP A 248 -4.10 6.37 -12.18
CA ASP A 248 -2.72 6.62 -12.63
C ASP A 248 -1.94 5.30 -12.78
N ASP A 249 -2.01 4.40 -11.80
CA ASP A 249 -1.38 3.08 -11.85
C ASP A 249 -1.88 2.23 -13.01
N ILE A 250 -3.18 2.24 -13.28
CA ILE A 250 -3.78 1.47 -14.37
C ILE A 250 -3.30 2.02 -15.71
N LEU A 251 -3.30 3.34 -15.87
CA LEU A 251 -2.78 3.98 -17.07
C LEU A 251 -1.31 3.63 -17.29
N ALA A 252 -0.51 3.65 -16.22
CA ALA A 252 0.89 3.30 -16.28
C ALA A 252 1.12 1.82 -16.65
N ILE A 253 0.39 0.88 -16.03
CA ILE A 253 0.51 -0.55 -16.31
C ILE A 253 0.06 -0.87 -17.75
N THR A 254 -1.08 -0.33 -18.18
CA THR A 254 -1.57 -0.53 -19.54
C THR A 254 -0.64 0.12 -20.57
N GLY A 255 -0.15 1.33 -20.33
CA GLY A 255 0.83 2.01 -21.17
C GLY A 255 2.13 1.21 -21.27
N PHE A 256 2.66 0.74 -20.15
CA PHE A 256 3.83 -0.13 -20.08
C PHE A 256 3.63 -1.40 -20.92
N ASN A 257 2.54 -2.15 -20.72
CA ASN A 257 2.28 -3.39 -21.44
C ASN A 257 2.07 -3.15 -22.94
N THR A 258 1.48 -2.02 -23.31
CA THR A 258 1.33 -1.60 -24.71
C THR A 258 2.70 -1.34 -25.35
N CYS A 259 3.58 -0.59 -24.67
CA CYS A 259 4.94 -0.33 -25.15
C CYS A 259 5.82 -1.58 -25.17
N LEU A 260 5.71 -2.45 -24.17
CA LEU A 260 6.39 -3.74 -24.13
C LEU A 260 5.92 -4.65 -25.27
N GLY A 261 4.61 -4.70 -25.50
CA GLY A 261 4.03 -5.39 -26.67
C GLY A 261 4.57 -4.83 -27.99
N MET A 262 4.67 -3.51 -28.14
CA MET A 262 5.27 -2.91 -29.34
C MET A 262 6.78 -3.19 -29.47
N ALA A 263 7.51 -3.33 -28.37
CA ALA A 263 8.95 -3.61 -28.39
C ALA A 263 9.27 -5.07 -28.78
N PHE A 264 8.38 -6.01 -28.46
CA PHE A 264 8.62 -7.45 -28.64
C PHE A 264 7.67 -8.15 -29.63
N SER A 265 6.60 -7.50 -30.09
CA SER A 265 5.63 -8.09 -31.04
C SER A 265 5.74 -7.51 -32.44
N SER A 266 5.49 -8.36 -33.44
CA SER A 266 5.35 -7.99 -34.85
C SER A 266 3.92 -7.52 -35.24
N GLY A 267 3.04 -7.31 -34.26
CA GLY A 267 1.65 -6.89 -34.50
C GLY A 267 1.54 -5.41 -34.88
N SER A 268 0.40 -5.02 -35.48
CA SER A 268 0.19 -3.60 -35.83
C SER A 268 0.09 -2.74 -34.57
N THR A 269 0.67 -1.54 -34.60
CA THR A 269 0.61 -0.55 -33.51
C THR A 269 -0.83 -0.29 -33.06
N LEU A 270 -1.77 -0.25 -34.01
CA LEU A 270 -3.19 -0.05 -33.75
C LEU A 270 -3.81 -1.17 -32.91
N TYR A 271 -3.43 -2.43 -33.16
CA TYR A 271 -3.89 -3.58 -32.38
C TYR A 271 -3.45 -3.47 -30.91
N ASN A 272 -2.20 -3.07 -30.66
CA ASN A 272 -1.67 -2.91 -29.30
C ASN A 272 -2.38 -1.77 -28.54
N VAL A 273 -2.67 -0.66 -29.21
CA VAL A 273 -3.43 0.46 -28.60
C VAL A 273 -4.87 0.05 -28.28
N LEU A 274 -5.56 -0.62 -29.21
CA LEU A 274 -6.93 -1.12 -28.99
C LEU A 274 -6.98 -2.15 -27.87
N ARG A 275 -5.97 -3.03 -27.76
CA ARG A 275 -5.84 -3.97 -26.65
C ARG A 275 -5.72 -3.25 -25.31
N GLY A 276 -4.95 -2.17 -25.23
CA GLY A 276 -4.85 -1.37 -24.01
C GLY A 276 -6.19 -0.76 -23.57
N VAL A 277 -6.97 -0.20 -24.51
CA VAL A 277 -8.33 0.31 -24.21
C VAL A 277 -9.26 -0.81 -23.77
N LEU A 278 -9.15 -1.98 -24.41
CA LEU A 278 -9.93 -3.17 -24.07
C LEU A 278 -9.60 -3.69 -22.66
N GLU A 279 -8.33 -3.68 -22.24
CA GLU A 279 -7.93 -4.04 -20.87
C GLU A 279 -8.66 -3.21 -19.82
N VAL A 280 -8.73 -1.89 -20.03
CA VAL A 280 -9.42 -0.96 -19.14
C VAL A 280 -10.93 -1.25 -19.12
N ALA A 281 -11.54 -1.44 -20.29
CA ALA A 281 -12.96 -1.73 -20.40
C ALA A 281 -13.34 -3.04 -19.71
N VAL A 282 -12.55 -4.11 -19.93
CA VAL A 282 -12.75 -5.43 -19.31
C VAL A 282 -12.55 -5.35 -17.80
N GLY A 283 -11.53 -4.64 -17.32
CA GLY A 283 -11.29 -4.47 -15.89
C GLY A 283 -12.44 -3.77 -15.17
N ILE A 284 -12.99 -2.68 -15.74
CA ILE A 284 -14.15 -1.98 -15.17
C ILE A 284 -15.40 -2.87 -15.21
N ALA A 285 -15.67 -3.52 -16.34
CA ALA A 285 -16.87 -4.34 -16.49
C ALA A 285 -16.84 -5.55 -15.54
N ALA A 286 -15.75 -6.31 -15.52
CA ALA A 286 -15.58 -7.48 -14.65
C ALA A 286 -15.58 -7.06 -13.17
N GLY A 287 -14.86 -5.99 -12.81
CA GLY A 287 -14.82 -5.48 -11.45
C GLY A 287 -16.20 -5.00 -10.98
N GLY A 288 -16.96 -4.33 -11.85
CA GLY A 288 -18.33 -3.92 -11.57
C GLY A 288 -19.26 -5.10 -11.31
N ILE A 289 -19.23 -6.11 -12.18
CA ILE A 289 -20.05 -7.33 -12.06
C ILE A 289 -19.71 -8.08 -10.76
N LEU A 290 -18.42 -8.34 -10.51
CA LEU A 290 -17.97 -9.05 -9.32
C LEU A 290 -18.20 -8.23 -8.05
N GLY A 291 -18.01 -6.91 -8.08
CA GLY A 291 -18.31 -6.02 -6.96
C GLY A 291 -19.79 -6.02 -6.61
N MET A 292 -20.67 -6.01 -7.62
CA MET A 292 -22.11 -6.17 -7.42
C MET A 292 -22.47 -7.54 -6.83
N PHE A 293 -21.80 -8.61 -7.28
CA PHE A 293 -21.99 -9.93 -6.69
C PHE A 293 -21.66 -9.96 -5.20
N ILE A 294 -20.50 -9.42 -4.78
CA ILE A 294 -20.07 -9.40 -3.37
C ILE A 294 -20.94 -8.43 -2.54
N ARG A 295 -21.50 -7.40 -3.18
CA ARG A 295 -22.46 -6.49 -2.53
C ARG A 295 -23.70 -7.23 -2.04
N TYR A 296 -24.25 -8.14 -2.84
CA TYR A 296 -25.46 -8.90 -2.51
C TYR A 296 -25.15 -10.20 -1.75
N PHE A 297 -24.02 -10.84 -2.03
CA PHE A 297 -23.59 -12.08 -1.39
C PHE A 297 -22.31 -11.87 -0.58
N PRO A 298 -22.27 -12.20 0.72
CA PRO A 298 -23.28 -12.91 1.50
C PRO A 298 -24.44 -12.01 1.96
N SER A 299 -25.65 -12.59 2.09
CA SER A 299 -26.84 -11.89 2.59
C SER A 299 -26.67 -11.47 4.05
N HIS A 300 -27.40 -10.43 4.46
CA HIS A 300 -27.33 -9.87 5.82
C HIS A 300 -27.69 -10.88 6.92
N ASP A 301 -28.41 -11.95 6.58
CA ASP A 301 -28.85 -12.98 7.53
C ASP A 301 -27.73 -13.95 7.95
N GLN A 302 -26.54 -13.82 7.38
CA GLN A 302 -25.43 -14.73 7.64
C GLN A 302 -24.51 -14.25 8.76
N ALA A 303 -24.28 -15.11 9.75
CA ALA A 303 -23.26 -14.88 10.78
C ALA A 303 -21.86 -14.71 10.17
N SER A 304 -21.00 -13.93 10.84
CA SER A 304 -19.62 -13.59 10.42
C SER A 304 -19.51 -12.91 9.05
N LEU A 305 -20.44 -12.00 8.76
CA LEU A 305 -20.57 -11.32 7.47
C LEU A 305 -19.28 -10.62 7.01
N ALA A 306 -18.58 -9.94 7.92
CA ALA A 306 -17.32 -9.25 7.62
C ALA A 306 -16.22 -10.22 7.15
N TRP A 307 -16.08 -11.39 7.77
CA TRP A 307 -15.10 -12.41 7.38
C TRP A 307 -15.40 -13.00 6.00
N LYS A 308 -16.67 -13.33 5.73
CA LYS A 308 -17.10 -13.86 4.43
C LYS A 308 -16.94 -12.82 3.32
N ARG A 309 -17.35 -11.57 3.54
CA ARG A 309 -17.14 -10.46 2.60
C ARG A 309 -15.65 -10.23 2.33
N SER A 310 -14.81 -10.27 3.36
CA SER A 310 -13.35 -10.17 3.22
C SER A 310 -12.76 -11.32 2.41
N TYR A 311 -13.22 -12.55 2.67
CA TYR A 311 -12.79 -13.73 1.92
C TYR A 311 -13.13 -13.61 0.44
N PHE A 312 -14.36 -13.23 0.10
CA PHE A 312 -14.75 -13.01 -1.30
C PHE A 312 -14.00 -11.84 -1.93
N ALA A 313 -13.86 -10.72 -1.22
CA ALA A 313 -13.14 -9.55 -1.73
C ALA A 313 -11.68 -9.89 -2.05
N LEU A 314 -10.96 -10.55 -1.14
CA LEU A 314 -9.56 -10.94 -1.35
C LEU A 314 -9.43 -12.07 -2.38
N GLY A 315 -10.26 -13.11 -2.27
CA GLY A 315 -10.23 -14.28 -3.15
C GLY A 315 -10.53 -13.93 -4.61
N LEU A 316 -11.60 -13.17 -4.87
CA LEU A 316 -11.96 -12.73 -6.22
C LEU A 316 -10.97 -11.71 -6.76
N SER A 317 -10.37 -10.86 -5.91
CA SER A 317 -9.31 -9.95 -6.34
C SER A 317 -8.05 -10.72 -6.78
N MET A 318 -7.61 -11.72 -6.01
CA MET A 318 -6.47 -12.56 -6.40
C MET A 318 -6.78 -13.33 -7.69
N PHE A 319 -7.98 -13.91 -7.78
CA PHE A 319 -8.44 -14.57 -9.00
C PHE A 319 -8.44 -13.63 -10.20
N ALA A 320 -8.88 -12.37 -10.04
CA ALA A 320 -8.86 -11.38 -11.12
C ALA A 320 -7.43 -11.06 -11.58
N VAL A 321 -6.47 -10.88 -10.66
CA VAL A 321 -5.06 -10.63 -11.02
C VAL A 321 -4.46 -11.83 -11.78
N PHE A 322 -4.51 -13.04 -11.20
CA PHE A 322 -3.93 -14.22 -11.85
C PHE A 322 -4.67 -14.62 -13.13
N GLY A 323 -6.00 -14.53 -13.12
CA GLY A 323 -6.85 -14.80 -14.29
C GLY A 323 -6.55 -13.81 -15.42
N SER A 324 -6.37 -12.53 -15.12
CA SER A 324 -6.02 -11.52 -16.13
C SER A 324 -4.68 -11.80 -16.82
N ILE A 325 -3.68 -12.29 -16.07
CA ILE A 325 -2.39 -12.70 -16.62
C ILE A 325 -2.58 -13.92 -17.55
N TYR A 326 -3.39 -14.90 -17.12
CA TYR A 326 -3.69 -16.10 -17.91
C TYR A 326 -4.43 -15.78 -19.22
N PHE A 327 -5.42 -14.88 -19.18
CA PHE A 327 -6.16 -14.45 -20.38
C PHE A 327 -5.40 -13.44 -21.24
N GLY A 328 -4.17 -13.05 -20.86
CA GLY A 328 -3.35 -12.13 -21.64
C GLY A 328 -3.81 -10.67 -21.55
N PHE A 329 -4.46 -10.26 -20.46
CA PHE A 329 -4.87 -8.88 -20.21
C PHE A 329 -4.39 -8.40 -18.83
N PRO A 330 -3.07 -8.42 -18.53
CA PRO A 330 -2.55 -8.19 -17.18
C PRO A 330 -2.96 -6.84 -16.57
N GLY A 331 -3.16 -5.78 -17.38
CA GLY A 331 -3.65 -4.48 -16.89
C GLY A 331 -5.08 -4.52 -16.34
N SER A 332 -5.92 -5.44 -16.83
CA SER A 332 -7.32 -5.55 -16.41
C SER A 332 -7.47 -6.10 -14.98
N GLY A 333 -6.53 -6.93 -14.52
CA GLY A 333 -6.59 -7.57 -13.21
C GLY A 333 -6.59 -6.57 -12.05
N GLY A 334 -5.60 -5.68 -12.03
CA GLY A 334 -5.48 -4.64 -11.01
C GLY A 334 -6.71 -3.72 -10.97
N LEU A 335 -7.16 -3.23 -12.13
CA LEU A 335 -8.37 -2.40 -12.23
C LEU A 335 -9.62 -3.13 -11.77
N CYS A 336 -9.77 -4.41 -12.15
CA CYS A 336 -10.86 -5.25 -11.68
C CYS A 336 -10.88 -5.34 -10.15
N THR A 337 -9.74 -5.57 -9.50
CA THR A 337 -9.65 -5.65 -8.02
C THR A 337 -10.09 -4.35 -7.34
N LEU A 338 -9.67 -3.20 -7.87
CA LEU A 338 -10.01 -1.89 -7.33
C LEU A 338 -11.51 -1.59 -7.46
N VAL A 339 -12.06 -1.77 -8.67
CA VAL A 339 -13.48 -1.51 -8.95
C VAL A 339 -14.36 -2.47 -8.18
N LEU A 340 -13.99 -3.75 -8.12
CA LEU A 340 -14.68 -4.77 -7.33
C LEU A 340 -14.77 -4.35 -5.86
N ALA A 341 -13.64 -3.99 -5.26
CA ALA A 341 -13.58 -3.58 -3.85
C ALA A 341 -14.37 -2.29 -3.58
N PHE A 342 -14.29 -1.31 -4.48
CA PHE A 342 -15.05 -0.07 -4.39
C PHE A 342 -16.56 -0.31 -4.49
N VAL A 343 -17.02 -1.00 -5.53
CA VAL A 343 -18.45 -1.26 -5.78
C VAL A 343 -19.06 -2.08 -4.64
N ALA A 344 -18.32 -3.07 -4.14
CA ALA A 344 -18.71 -3.86 -2.98
C ALA A 344 -18.83 -2.96 -1.74
N GLY A 345 -17.81 -2.14 -1.46
CA GLY A 345 -17.77 -1.25 -0.30
C GLY A 345 -18.82 -0.14 -0.28
N VAL A 346 -19.32 0.32 -1.44
CA VAL A 346 -20.41 1.33 -1.50
C VAL A 346 -21.73 0.79 -0.95
N GLY A 347 -21.91 -0.54 -0.90
CA GLY A 347 -23.12 -1.17 -0.37
C GLY A 347 -23.07 -1.51 1.10
N TRP A 348 -21.93 -1.35 1.75
CA TRP A 348 -21.71 -1.73 3.14
C TRP A 348 -21.63 -0.48 4.00
N SER A 349 -22.37 -0.43 5.10
CA SER A 349 -22.35 0.70 6.03
C SER A 349 -21.18 0.53 7.00
N ASP A 350 -21.46 0.05 8.22
CA ASP A 350 -20.45 -0.12 9.26
C ASP A 350 -19.54 -1.33 8.98
N GLU A 351 -20.03 -2.34 8.25
CA GLU A 351 -19.26 -3.56 7.96
C GLU A 351 -18.08 -3.29 7.03
N LYS A 352 -18.14 -2.18 6.27
CA LYS A 352 -17.02 -1.72 5.43
C LYS A 352 -15.75 -1.57 6.27
N ARG A 353 -15.86 -0.99 7.47
CA ARG A 353 -14.72 -0.75 8.36
C ARG A 353 -14.12 -2.06 8.86
N ASP A 354 -14.95 -3.06 9.12
CA ASP A 354 -14.47 -4.36 9.61
C ASP A 354 -13.79 -5.17 8.51
N VAL A 355 -14.34 -5.12 7.29
CA VAL A 355 -13.67 -5.70 6.11
C VAL A 355 -12.33 -5.02 5.86
N GLU A 356 -12.25 -3.68 5.96
CA GLU A 356 -11.00 -2.93 5.83
C GLU A 356 -9.96 -3.35 6.87
N LYS A 357 -10.36 -3.60 8.14
CA LYS A 357 -9.46 -4.10 9.18
C LYS A 357 -8.89 -5.47 8.83
N ILE A 358 -9.72 -6.40 8.37
CA ILE A 358 -9.30 -7.76 7.98
C ILE A 358 -8.33 -7.69 6.79
N VAL A 359 -8.65 -6.90 5.78
CA VAL A 359 -7.78 -6.67 4.61
C VAL A 359 -6.46 -6.01 5.03
N ALA A 360 -6.48 -5.10 6.00
CA ALA A 360 -5.26 -4.50 6.54
C ALA A 360 -4.36 -5.52 7.26
N VAL A 361 -4.94 -6.49 7.97
CA VAL A 361 -4.18 -7.62 8.56
C VAL A 361 -3.55 -8.47 7.47
N ALA A 362 -4.29 -8.82 6.42
CA ALA A 362 -3.75 -9.55 5.27
C ALA A 362 -2.60 -8.78 4.60
N TRP A 363 -2.75 -7.46 4.44
CA TRP A 363 -1.68 -6.61 3.92
C TRP A 363 -0.43 -6.62 4.79
N ASN A 364 -0.56 -6.55 6.12
CA ASN A 364 0.59 -6.59 7.02
C ASN A 364 1.40 -7.89 6.89
N ILE A 365 0.75 -9.01 6.51
CA ILE A 365 1.39 -10.29 6.24
C ILE A 365 2.09 -10.29 4.87
N PHE A 366 1.48 -9.71 3.84
CA PHE A 366 2.02 -9.77 2.47
C PHE A 366 2.93 -8.59 2.08
N GLN A 367 2.90 -7.49 2.81
CA GLN A 367 3.74 -6.33 2.60
C GLN A 367 5.25 -6.67 2.63
N PRO A 368 5.77 -7.47 3.60
CA PRO A 368 7.19 -7.86 3.62
C PRO A 368 7.61 -8.66 2.39
N PHE A 369 6.72 -9.51 1.84
CA PHE A 369 7.02 -10.24 0.60
C PHE A 369 7.20 -9.27 -0.56
N LEU A 370 6.28 -8.32 -0.74
CA LEU A 370 6.37 -7.35 -1.83
C LEU A 370 7.71 -6.59 -1.76
N PHE A 371 7.97 -5.89 -0.66
CA PHE A 371 9.15 -5.03 -0.52
C PHE A 371 10.46 -5.80 -0.42
N GLY A 372 10.48 -6.92 0.30
CA GLY A 372 11.66 -7.77 0.40
C GLY A 372 12.05 -8.38 -0.94
N LEU A 373 11.09 -8.93 -1.70
CA LEU A 373 11.39 -9.57 -2.99
C LEU A 373 11.94 -8.57 -4.02
N ILE A 374 11.41 -7.34 -4.06
CA ILE A 374 11.94 -6.28 -4.94
C ILE A 374 13.37 -5.94 -4.57
N GLY A 375 13.66 -5.78 -3.28
CA GLY A 375 15.01 -5.52 -2.81
C GLY A 375 15.97 -6.62 -3.25
N ALA A 376 15.53 -7.88 -3.17
CA ALA A 376 16.32 -9.05 -3.53
C ALA A 376 16.56 -9.22 -5.04
N GLU A 377 15.83 -8.50 -5.91
CA GLU A 377 16.06 -8.56 -7.36
C GLU A 377 17.23 -7.66 -7.82
N VAL A 378 17.69 -6.72 -6.99
CA VAL A 378 18.66 -5.70 -7.41
C VAL A 378 20.07 -6.04 -6.96
N SER A 379 20.97 -6.13 -7.95
CA SER A 379 22.39 -6.41 -7.74
C SER A 379 23.26 -5.18 -8.02
N VAL A 380 24.09 -4.80 -7.06
CA VAL A 380 25.08 -3.71 -7.15
C VAL A 380 26.14 -4.01 -8.21
N THR A 381 26.47 -5.28 -8.44
CA THR A 381 27.43 -5.68 -9.47
C THR A 381 26.98 -5.31 -10.89
N SER A 382 25.68 -5.11 -11.10
CA SER A 382 25.11 -4.69 -12.38
C SER A 382 24.97 -3.17 -12.52
N LEU A 383 25.16 -2.42 -11.41
CA LEU A 383 24.98 -0.97 -11.36
C LEU A 383 26.30 -0.26 -11.63
N ARG A 384 26.53 0.16 -12.88
CA ARG A 384 27.64 1.07 -13.21
C ARG A 384 27.36 2.45 -12.57
N PRO A 385 28.30 3.05 -11.80
CA PRO A 385 28.09 4.34 -11.13
C PRO A 385 27.66 5.48 -12.07
N GLU A 386 28.19 5.50 -13.29
CA GLU A 386 27.84 6.48 -14.32
C GLU A 386 26.36 6.35 -14.75
N THR A 387 25.89 5.12 -14.97
CA THR A 387 24.49 4.84 -15.30
C THR A 387 23.57 5.22 -14.14
N VAL A 388 23.98 4.96 -12.89
CA VAL A 388 23.20 5.38 -11.71
C VAL A 388 23.03 6.90 -11.65
N GLY A 389 24.09 7.67 -11.93
CA GLY A 389 24.01 9.13 -11.98
C GLY A 389 23.01 9.64 -13.02
N LEU A 390 23.01 9.06 -14.22
CA LEU A 390 22.07 9.39 -15.30
C LEU A 390 20.63 9.01 -14.92
N CYS A 391 20.43 7.84 -14.31
CA CYS A 391 19.13 7.38 -13.81
C CYS A 391 18.54 8.33 -12.76
N VAL A 392 19.37 8.81 -11.82
CA VAL A 392 18.96 9.79 -10.80
C VAL A 392 18.60 11.14 -11.45
N ALA A 393 19.35 11.57 -12.47
CA ALA A 393 19.03 12.79 -13.21
C ALA A 393 17.68 12.70 -13.95
N ILE A 394 17.43 11.58 -14.65
CA ILE A 394 16.13 11.31 -15.31
C ILE A 394 14.99 11.39 -14.30
N LEU A 395 15.13 10.67 -13.19
CA LEU A 395 14.13 10.63 -12.13
C LEU A 395 13.87 12.02 -11.53
N GLY A 396 14.94 12.78 -11.24
CA GLY A 396 14.84 14.12 -10.65
C GLY A 396 14.11 15.10 -11.56
N ILE A 397 14.48 15.17 -12.84
CA ILE A 397 13.84 16.08 -13.80
C ILE A 397 12.38 15.67 -14.04
N ALA A 398 12.12 14.37 -14.23
CA ALA A 398 10.77 13.85 -14.44
C ALA A 398 9.85 14.16 -13.24
N LEU A 399 10.37 14.02 -12.00
CA LEU A 399 9.65 14.39 -10.78
C LEU A 399 9.33 15.89 -10.70
N VAL A 400 10.27 16.76 -11.07
CA VAL A 400 10.02 18.21 -11.08
C VAL A 400 8.89 18.55 -12.05
N VAL A 401 8.91 17.99 -13.26
CA VAL A 401 7.82 18.17 -14.23
C VAL A 401 6.52 17.63 -13.66
N ARG A 402 6.52 16.46 -13.01
CA ARG A 402 5.33 15.89 -12.36
C ARG A 402 4.73 16.85 -11.33
N ILE A 403 5.56 17.41 -10.44
CA ILE A 403 5.10 18.33 -9.39
C ILE A 403 4.46 19.58 -10.01
N ILE A 404 5.09 20.15 -11.04
CA ILE A 404 4.56 21.33 -11.75
C ILE A 404 3.24 20.98 -12.43
N THR A 405 3.18 19.89 -13.19
CA THR A 405 1.95 19.47 -13.89
C THR A 405 0.84 19.16 -12.91
N THR A 406 1.12 18.48 -11.79
CA THR A 406 0.12 18.20 -10.74
C THR A 406 -0.45 19.50 -10.17
N PHE A 407 0.40 20.48 -9.86
CA PHE A 407 -0.05 21.78 -9.36
C PHE A 407 -1.00 22.50 -10.35
N LEU A 408 -0.68 22.42 -11.64
CA LEU A 408 -1.52 22.97 -12.72
C LEU A 408 -2.83 22.19 -12.87
N MET A 409 -2.81 20.86 -12.86
CA MET A 409 -4.01 20.02 -13.04
C MET A 409 -5.01 20.13 -11.90
N VAL A 410 -4.51 20.45 -10.70
CA VAL A 410 -5.33 20.65 -9.49
C VAL A 410 -5.80 22.10 -9.37
N SER A 411 -5.30 23.01 -10.22
CA SER A 411 -5.84 24.36 -10.32
C SER A 411 -7.28 24.31 -10.86
N PHE A 412 -8.10 25.26 -10.40
CA PHE A 412 -9.55 25.33 -10.65
C PHE A 412 -10.42 24.26 -9.97
N ALA A 413 -9.89 23.50 -9.00
CA ALA A 413 -10.64 22.51 -8.24
C ALA A 413 -11.27 23.03 -6.93
N GLY A 414 -11.14 24.33 -6.61
CA GLY A 414 -11.59 24.91 -5.34
C GLY A 414 -10.66 24.63 -4.13
N PHE A 415 -9.45 24.12 -4.38
CA PHE A 415 -8.42 23.93 -3.36
C PHE A 415 -7.67 25.23 -3.05
N ASN A 416 -7.29 25.38 -1.78
CA ASN A 416 -6.43 26.46 -1.30
C ASN A 416 -5.00 26.23 -1.80
N PHE A 417 -4.19 27.29 -1.84
CA PHE A 417 -2.78 27.17 -2.28
C PHE A 417 -2.01 26.10 -1.48
N LYS A 418 -2.20 26.06 -0.16
CA LYS A 418 -1.59 25.04 0.72
C LYS A 418 -1.97 23.61 0.32
N GLU A 419 -3.25 23.38 0.01
CA GLU A 419 -3.76 22.07 -0.41
C GLU A 419 -3.24 21.67 -1.79
N LYS A 420 -3.13 22.62 -2.73
CA LYS A 420 -2.52 22.35 -4.05
C LYS A 420 -1.06 21.91 -3.93
N VAL A 421 -0.29 22.58 -3.07
CA VAL A 421 1.09 22.20 -2.76
C VAL A 421 1.13 20.82 -2.12
N PHE A 422 0.25 20.55 -1.16
CA PHE A 422 0.16 19.23 -0.53
C PHE A 422 -0.13 18.13 -1.55
N VAL A 423 -1.15 18.29 -2.40
CA VAL A 423 -1.50 17.31 -3.43
C VAL A 423 -0.32 17.06 -4.38
N SER A 424 0.37 18.11 -4.79
CA SER A 424 1.53 18.00 -5.70
C SER A 424 2.69 17.23 -5.08
N LEU A 425 2.96 17.47 -3.80
CA LEU A 425 4.01 16.78 -3.05
C LEU A 425 3.63 15.35 -2.67
N ALA A 426 2.36 15.11 -2.34
CA ALA A 426 1.84 13.77 -2.04
C ALA A 426 1.84 12.85 -3.26
N TRP A 427 1.95 13.40 -4.48
CA TRP A 427 2.00 12.66 -5.75
C TRP A 427 3.41 12.25 -6.20
N MET A 428 4.43 12.47 -5.38
CA MET A 428 5.82 12.09 -5.65
C MET A 428 6.18 10.60 -5.44
N PRO A 429 5.65 9.90 -4.41
CA PRO A 429 6.18 8.58 -4.04
C PRO A 429 6.01 7.50 -5.11
N LYS A 430 7.08 6.76 -5.38
CA LYS A 430 7.15 5.59 -6.29
C LYS A 430 7.58 4.36 -5.51
N ALA A 431 6.98 3.20 -5.77
CA ALA A 431 7.19 1.96 -5.02
C ALA A 431 6.56 0.75 -5.75
N THR A 432 5.25 0.56 -5.59
CA THR A 432 4.57 -0.71 -5.89
C THR A 432 4.38 -1.04 -7.36
N VAL A 433 4.18 -0.04 -8.22
CA VAL A 433 4.06 -0.31 -9.66
C VAL A 433 5.44 -0.62 -10.23
N GLN A 434 6.45 0.18 -9.87
CA GLN A 434 7.84 -0.03 -10.24
C GLN A 434 8.33 -1.41 -9.83
N ALA A 435 7.94 -1.84 -8.65
CA ALA A 435 8.18 -3.17 -8.12
C ALA A 435 7.56 -4.33 -8.90
N ALA A 436 6.34 -4.11 -9.40
CA ALA A 436 5.55 -5.14 -10.05
C ALA A 436 5.92 -5.30 -11.53
N ILE A 437 6.12 -4.19 -12.24
CA ILE A 437 6.39 -4.18 -13.69
C ILE A 437 7.84 -3.84 -14.06
N GLY A 438 8.65 -3.33 -13.13
CA GLY A 438 10.03 -2.93 -13.41
C GLY A 438 10.94 -4.08 -13.83
N SER A 439 10.76 -5.29 -13.27
CA SER A 439 11.50 -6.48 -13.69
C SER A 439 10.94 -7.13 -14.95
N LEU A 440 9.68 -6.85 -15.30
CA LEU A 440 8.96 -7.57 -16.35
C LEU A 440 9.57 -7.34 -17.73
N ALA A 441 10.08 -6.13 -18.00
CA ALA A 441 10.77 -5.83 -19.26
C ALA A 441 12.07 -6.65 -19.40
N LEU A 442 12.85 -6.74 -18.32
CA LEU A 442 14.07 -7.54 -18.26
C LEU A 442 13.77 -9.05 -18.37
N ASP A 443 12.76 -9.54 -17.65
CA ASP A 443 12.36 -10.94 -17.69
C ASP A 443 11.87 -11.35 -19.08
N THR A 444 11.21 -10.43 -19.79
CA THR A 444 10.78 -10.64 -21.18
C THR A 444 11.96 -10.64 -22.13
N ALA A 445 12.92 -9.73 -21.96
CA ALA A 445 14.14 -9.69 -22.75
C ALA A 445 14.97 -10.99 -22.61
N ARG A 446 15.17 -11.46 -21.38
CA ARG A 446 15.89 -12.72 -21.09
C ARG A 446 15.30 -13.95 -21.77
N ARG A 447 13.97 -14.00 -21.90
CA ARG A 447 13.28 -15.10 -22.60
C ARG A 447 13.54 -15.10 -24.10
N HIS A 448 13.78 -13.92 -24.68
CA HIS A 448 14.10 -13.77 -26.10
C HIS A 448 15.60 -13.96 -26.39
N GLN A 449 16.44 -14.09 -25.35
CA GLN A 449 17.89 -14.32 -25.45
C GLN A 449 18.64 -13.26 -26.28
N ASP A 450 18.20 -12.00 -26.21
CA ASP A 450 18.86 -10.86 -26.86
C ASP A 450 19.62 -10.02 -25.83
N GLU A 451 20.95 -10.06 -25.88
CA GLU A 451 21.84 -9.35 -24.97
C GLU A 451 21.61 -7.82 -24.97
N GLN A 452 21.21 -7.23 -26.11
CA GLN A 452 20.94 -5.79 -26.17
C GLN A 452 19.65 -5.44 -25.42
N LEU A 453 18.60 -6.23 -25.61
CA LEU A 453 17.32 -6.03 -24.93
C LEU A 453 17.45 -6.29 -23.42
N GLU A 454 18.31 -7.22 -23.01
CA GLU A 454 18.62 -7.44 -21.60
C GLU A 454 19.27 -6.20 -20.98
N LYS A 455 20.21 -5.56 -21.67
CA LYS A 455 20.84 -4.32 -21.19
C LYS A 455 19.81 -3.20 -21.00
N TYR A 456 18.89 -3.02 -21.95
CA TYR A 456 17.81 -2.04 -21.80
C TYR A 456 16.88 -2.39 -20.63
N GLY A 457 16.55 -3.67 -20.46
CA GLY A 457 15.79 -4.16 -19.31
C GLY A 457 16.48 -3.90 -17.97
N MET A 458 17.80 -4.03 -17.91
CA MET A 458 18.59 -3.72 -16.71
C MET A 458 18.56 -2.22 -16.39
N ASP A 459 18.61 -1.34 -17.39
CA ASP A 459 18.51 0.10 -17.19
C ASP A 459 17.11 0.49 -16.65
N VAL A 460 16.04 -0.10 -17.22
CA VAL A 460 14.65 0.08 -16.71
C VAL A 460 14.53 -0.37 -15.26
N LEU A 461 15.01 -1.57 -14.93
CA LEU A 461 14.98 -2.11 -13.57
C LEU A 461 15.79 -1.24 -12.59
N THR A 462 16.93 -0.71 -13.04
CA THR A 462 17.79 0.18 -12.25
C THR A 462 17.07 1.47 -11.90
N VAL A 463 16.47 2.15 -12.89
CA VAL A 463 15.69 3.37 -12.64
C VAL A 463 14.50 3.07 -11.73
N ALA A 464 13.81 1.95 -11.96
CA ALA A 464 12.71 1.52 -11.11
C ALA A 464 13.17 1.41 -9.65
N PHE A 465 14.23 0.67 -9.37
CA PHE A 465 14.76 0.52 -8.01
C PHE A 465 15.17 1.86 -7.37
N LEU A 466 15.92 2.70 -8.09
CA LEU A 466 16.35 4.01 -7.60
C LEU A 466 15.14 4.91 -7.31
N ALA A 467 14.10 4.85 -8.13
CA ALA A 467 12.85 5.55 -7.89
C ALA A 467 12.21 5.10 -6.57
N ILE A 468 12.16 3.79 -6.30
CA ILE A 468 11.64 3.28 -5.03
C ILE A 468 12.49 3.75 -3.85
N LEU A 469 13.81 3.54 -3.94
CA LEU A 469 14.76 3.81 -2.87
C LEU A 469 14.77 5.29 -2.45
N ILE A 470 14.68 6.20 -3.42
CA ILE A 470 14.76 7.64 -3.18
C ILE A 470 13.37 8.21 -2.85
N THR A 471 12.36 7.92 -3.67
CA THR A 471 11.09 8.66 -3.60
C THR A 471 10.10 8.12 -2.57
N ALA A 472 10.13 6.82 -2.23
CA ALA A 472 9.22 6.30 -1.22
C ALA A 472 9.50 6.90 0.17
N PRO A 473 10.75 6.95 0.67
CA PRO A 473 11.06 7.58 1.95
C PRO A 473 10.82 9.09 1.95
N VAL A 474 11.29 9.78 0.90
CA VAL A 474 11.11 11.23 0.75
C VAL A 474 9.62 11.57 0.70
N GLY A 475 8.86 10.83 -0.10
CA GLY A 475 7.43 11.03 -0.26
C GLY A 475 6.65 10.79 1.03
N ALA A 476 6.92 9.70 1.76
CA ALA A 476 6.29 9.44 3.05
C ALA A 476 6.61 10.52 4.09
N LEU A 477 7.89 10.96 4.15
CA LEU A 477 8.34 12.03 5.03
C LEU A 477 7.60 13.34 4.72
N VAL A 478 7.52 13.69 3.44
CA VAL A 478 6.84 14.90 2.98
C VAL A 478 5.35 14.83 3.27
N ILE A 479 4.67 13.70 3.02
CA ILE A 479 3.25 13.55 3.34
C ILE A 479 3.01 13.67 4.85
N GLY A 480 3.84 13.01 5.67
CA GLY A 480 3.71 13.04 7.13
C GLY A 480 3.94 14.42 7.75
N LEU A 481 4.88 15.20 7.20
CA LEU A 481 5.16 16.57 7.67
C LEU A 481 4.20 17.62 7.09
N ALA A 482 3.89 17.50 5.80
CA ALA A 482 3.09 18.48 5.07
C ALA A 482 1.59 18.30 5.34
N GLY A 483 1.11 17.08 5.57
CA GLY A 483 -0.31 16.77 5.79
C GLY A 483 -0.90 17.61 6.93
N PRO A 484 -0.41 17.49 8.18
CA PRO A 484 -0.95 18.26 9.31
C PRO A 484 -0.76 19.77 9.19
N ARG A 485 0.22 20.24 8.40
CA ARG A 485 0.54 21.67 8.26
C ARG A 485 -0.22 22.36 7.12
N LEU A 486 -0.52 21.64 6.05
CA LEU A 486 -1.11 22.19 4.83
C LEU A 486 -2.59 21.86 4.65
N LEU A 487 -3.07 20.76 5.25
CA LEU A 487 -4.48 20.37 5.19
C LEU A 487 -5.28 21.02 6.33
N GLN A 488 -6.52 21.40 6.02
CA GLN A 488 -7.47 21.83 7.03
C GLN A 488 -7.99 20.63 7.82
N LYS A 489 -8.03 20.74 9.14
CA LYS A 489 -8.63 19.75 10.03
C LYS A 489 -10.13 20.03 10.12
N ALA A 490 -10.97 19.02 9.90
CA ALA A 490 -12.40 19.13 10.11
C ALA A 490 -12.68 19.52 11.59
N PRO A 491 -13.62 20.44 11.85
CA PRO A 491 -14.02 20.77 13.21
C PRO A 491 -14.58 19.51 13.86
N THR A 492 -13.95 19.08 14.94
CA THR A 492 -14.49 18.00 15.78
C THR A 492 -15.70 18.58 16.49
N ASN A 493 -16.92 18.13 16.14
CA ASN A 493 -18.12 18.47 16.89
C ASN A 493 -17.98 17.86 18.30
N ILE A 494 -17.38 18.63 19.21
CA ILE A 494 -17.38 18.37 20.66
C ILE A 494 -18.45 19.25 21.35
N LYS A 495 -19.15 20.11 20.60
CA LYS A 495 -20.14 21.07 21.15
C LYS A 495 -21.60 20.61 21.13
N GLN A 496 -21.90 19.31 21.15
CA GLN A 496 -23.30 18.84 21.24
C GLN A 496 -23.63 18.06 22.52
N ASP A 497 -22.65 17.78 23.39
CA ASP A 497 -22.89 17.05 24.63
C ASP A 497 -22.80 17.92 25.91
N GLU A 498 -22.51 19.23 25.81
CA GLU A 498 -22.45 20.13 26.98
C GLU A 498 -23.66 21.08 27.11
N GLU A 499 -24.42 21.36 26.05
CA GLU A 499 -25.60 22.26 26.11
C GLU A 499 -26.94 21.53 26.35
N GLY A 500 -26.91 20.20 26.52
CA GLY A 500 -28.11 19.38 26.81
C GLY A 500 -28.27 18.99 28.28
N ALA A 501 -27.36 19.42 29.17
CA ALA A 501 -27.30 18.95 30.56
C ALA A 501 -27.57 20.02 31.62
N GLU A 502 -27.85 21.29 31.25
CA GLU A 502 -28.10 22.37 32.23
C GLU A 502 -29.56 22.86 32.32
N ASP A 503 -30.48 22.42 31.46
CA ASP A 503 -31.90 22.88 31.49
C ASP A 503 -32.90 21.79 31.96
N GLY A 504 -32.49 20.91 32.89
CA GLY A 504 -33.29 19.73 33.27
C GLY A 504 -33.55 19.49 34.76
N GLU A 505 -32.96 20.23 35.69
CA GLU A 505 -32.96 19.81 37.10
C GLU A 505 -33.05 20.98 38.09
N GLU A 506 -34.15 21.75 38.06
CA GLU A 506 -34.50 22.63 39.19
C GLU A 506 -36.02 22.90 39.26
N ALA A 507 -36.81 21.85 39.49
CA ALA A 507 -38.18 22.00 40.00
C ALA A 507 -38.74 20.67 40.55
N GLU A 508 -38.31 20.23 41.74
CA GLU A 508 -39.19 19.59 42.71
C GLU A 508 -38.50 19.31 44.06
N ALA A 509 -39.27 19.52 45.13
CA ALA A 509 -39.08 19.06 46.51
C ALA A 509 -38.17 19.87 47.46
N CYS A 510 -38.79 20.82 48.18
CA CYS A 510 -38.64 20.92 49.64
C CYS A 510 -39.78 21.71 50.30
N GLN A 511 -40.71 21.01 50.97
CA GLN A 511 -41.38 21.48 52.19
C GLN A 511 -41.70 20.25 53.08
N PRO A 512 -41.30 20.27 54.36
CA PRO A 512 -41.91 19.42 55.37
C PRO A 512 -42.75 20.25 56.36
N SER A 513 -43.90 19.66 56.73
CA SER A 513 -44.74 19.90 57.93
C SER A 513 -45.48 21.24 58.03
#